data_AF-A0AAE0FBG3-F1
#
_entry.id   AF-A0AAE0FBG3-F1
#
_cell.length_a   1.000
_cell.length_b   1.000
_cell.length_c   1.000
_cell.angle_alpha   90.00
_cell.angle_beta   90.00
_cell.angle_gamma   90.00
#
_symmetry.space_group_name_H-M   'P 1'
#
loop_
_entity.id
_entity.type
_entity.pdbx_description
1 polymer ?
#
loop_
_entity_poly.entity_id
_entity_poly.type
_entity_poly.pdbx_seq_one_letter_code
_entity_poly.pdbx_strand_id
1 'polypeptide(L)'
;MTGGTATAGTVREVATWAMSLSGHGAWEQIQSNLFSRSIQFKNVTYLAPSLSRLLQAPGAHRLKVVWAGIRVFETDHQTKSFRLTQDGLELLLPHITRQRAHLPFEDLVHLLENPCHPTPMSYLSAEAQRIAAEIPMGTCVLLPIGAEKMNPVVAVAAQKLMSPPALAVHFAKSRGREHAPKAAAEMLKSRLERALR
;
A
#
# COMPACT_ATOMS: atom_id res chain seq x y z
N MET A 1 -21.49 3.58 -20.65
CA MET A 1 -20.31 2.93 -20.04
C MET A 1 -20.75 2.32 -18.72
N THR A 2 -20.97 1.02 -18.72
CA THR A 2 -21.54 0.24 -17.63
C THR A 2 -20.49 0.01 -16.54
N GLY A 3 -20.70 0.58 -15.36
CA GLY A 3 -19.93 0.24 -14.17
C GLY A 3 -20.30 -1.17 -13.74
N GLY A 4 -19.46 -2.15 -14.04
CA GLY A 4 -19.61 -3.50 -13.53
C GLY A 4 -19.36 -3.49 -12.02
N THR A 5 -20.30 -4.01 -11.24
CA THR A 5 -20.02 -4.52 -9.91
C THR A 5 -18.89 -5.53 -10.03
N ALA A 6 -17.83 -5.36 -9.24
CA ALA A 6 -16.77 -6.35 -9.12
C ALA A 6 -17.39 -7.75 -8.96
N THR A 7 -17.02 -8.69 -9.84
CA THR A 7 -17.41 -10.09 -9.69
C THR A 7 -16.90 -10.61 -8.34
N ALA A 8 -17.75 -11.33 -7.60
CA ALA A 8 -17.45 -11.83 -6.25
C ALA A 8 -16.15 -12.64 -6.17
N GLY A 9 -15.71 -13.24 -7.29
CA GLY A 9 -14.48 -14.03 -7.37
C GLY A 9 -13.18 -13.24 -7.17
N THR A 10 -13.09 -12.00 -7.62
CA THR A 10 -11.81 -11.25 -7.59
C THR A 10 -11.70 -10.30 -6.40
N VAL A 11 -12.82 -9.85 -5.82
CA VAL A 11 -12.81 -9.27 -4.46
C VAL A 11 -12.29 -10.30 -3.47
N ARG A 12 -12.62 -11.59 -3.68
CA ARG A 12 -12.10 -12.70 -2.89
C ARG A 12 -10.59 -12.91 -3.08
N GLU A 13 -10.03 -12.71 -4.28
CA GLU A 13 -8.57 -12.75 -4.51
C GLU A 13 -7.83 -11.60 -3.82
N VAL A 14 -8.33 -10.36 -3.95
CA VAL A 14 -7.77 -9.20 -3.22
C VAL A 14 -7.88 -9.42 -1.72
N ALA A 15 -9.01 -9.93 -1.24
CA ALA A 15 -9.21 -10.25 0.16
C ALA A 15 -8.28 -11.37 0.62
N THR A 16 -8.08 -12.42 -0.18
CA THR A 16 -7.14 -13.52 0.11
C THR A 16 -5.71 -12.99 0.20
N TRP A 17 -5.33 -12.12 -0.72
CA TRP A 17 -4.02 -11.50 -0.72
C TRP A 17 -3.85 -10.55 0.47
N ALA A 18 -4.85 -9.75 0.82
CA ALA A 18 -4.80 -8.87 1.98
C ALA A 18 -4.88 -9.61 3.34
N MET A 19 -5.54 -10.77 3.38
CA MET A 19 -5.46 -11.74 4.51
C MET A 19 -4.05 -12.35 4.64
N SER A 20 -3.19 -12.25 3.61
CA SER A 20 -1.78 -12.60 3.78
C SER A 20 -1.00 -11.56 4.59
N LEU A 21 -1.49 -10.30 4.63
CA LEU A 21 -0.91 -9.18 5.37
C LEU A 21 -1.43 -9.08 6.82
N SER A 22 -2.60 -9.65 7.11
CA SER A 22 -3.30 -9.50 8.39
C SER A 22 -3.96 -10.80 8.85
N GLY A 23 -4.00 -11.07 10.15
CA GLY A 23 -4.81 -12.17 10.69
C GLY A 23 -6.31 -11.97 10.44
N HIS A 24 -7.09 -13.05 10.39
CA HIS A 24 -8.48 -13.08 9.90
C HIS A 24 -9.44 -12.00 10.48
N GLY A 25 -9.41 -11.72 11.79
CA GLY A 25 -10.47 -10.93 12.45
C GLY A 25 -10.46 -9.42 12.19
N ALA A 26 -9.30 -8.82 11.93
CA ALA A 26 -9.18 -7.38 11.68
C ALA A 26 -9.63 -7.00 10.25
N TRP A 27 -9.52 -7.94 9.32
CA TRP A 27 -9.78 -7.71 7.89
C TRP A 27 -11.27 -7.70 7.53
N GLU A 28 -12.10 -8.42 8.28
CA GLU A 28 -13.54 -8.57 8.00
C GLU A 28 -14.29 -7.23 7.99
N GLN A 29 -13.91 -6.31 8.88
CA GLN A 29 -14.53 -4.97 8.96
C GLN A 29 -14.21 -4.10 7.75
N ILE A 30 -13.01 -4.24 7.20
CA ILE A 30 -12.52 -3.42 6.07
C ILE A 30 -12.98 -4.02 4.74
N GLN A 31 -12.99 -5.35 4.62
CA GLN A 31 -13.28 -6.05 3.38
C GLN A 31 -14.64 -5.69 2.78
N SER A 32 -15.68 -5.56 3.62
CA SER A 32 -17.04 -5.19 3.19
C SER A 32 -17.13 -3.81 2.52
N ASN A 33 -16.10 -2.99 2.68
CA ASN A 33 -16.01 -1.62 2.20
C ASN A 33 -14.98 -1.43 1.09
N LEU A 34 -14.37 -2.52 0.60
CA LEU A 34 -13.47 -2.48 -0.55
C LEU A 34 -14.25 -2.53 -1.86
N PHE A 35 -13.86 -1.66 -2.78
CA PHE A 35 -14.53 -1.46 -4.06
C PHE A 35 -13.53 -1.35 -5.20
N SER A 36 -13.87 -1.94 -6.35
CA SER A 36 -13.18 -1.67 -7.61
C SER A 36 -14.19 -1.42 -8.72
N ARG A 37 -13.86 -0.43 -9.57
CA ARG A 37 -14.67 -0.07 -10.76
C ARG A 37 -14.22 -0.82 -12.02
N SER A 38 -13.08 -1.49 -11.96
CA SER A 38 -12.50 -2.16 -13.10
C SER A 38 -12.68 -3.66 -12.95
N ILE A 39 -13.15 -4.32 -14.01
CA ILE A 39 -13.17 -5.78 -14.12
C ILE A 39 -11.73 -6.35 -14.11
N GLN A 40 -10.74 -5.52 -14.42
CA GLN A 40 -9.31 -5.85 -14.34
C GLN A 40 -8.68 -5.41 -13.01
N PHE A 41 -9.49 -4.91 -12.06
CA PHE A 41 -9.10 -4.58 -10.69
C PHE A 41 -7.92 -3.63 -10.51
N LYS A 42 -7.62 -2.83 -11.54
CA LYS A 42 -6.46 -1.91 -11.58
C LYS A 42 -6.22 -1.17 -10.26
N ASN A 43 -7.30 -0.74 -9.61
CA ASN A 43 -7.27 -0.11 -8.30
C ASN A 43 -8.35 -0.72 -7.41
N VAL A 44 -8.01 -0.96 -6.15
CA VAL A 44 -8.94 -1.30 -5.06
C VAL A 44 -8.99 -0.12 -4.12
N THR A 45 -10.21 0.32 -3.81
CA THR A 45 -10.47 1.54 -3.04
C THR A 45 -11.31 1.19 -1.82
N TYR A 46 -10.90 1.66 -0.66
CA TYR A 46 -11.72 1.61 0.54
C TYR A 46 -12.68 2.78 0.55
N LEU A 47 -13.97 2.49 0.71
CA LEU A 47 -15.02 3.47 0.87
C LEU A 47 -15.43 3.55 2.33
N ALA A 48 -15.69 4.74 2.86
CA ALA A 48 -16.35 4.83 4.16
C ALA A 48 -17.72 4.09 4.10
N PRO A 49 -18.17 3.42 5.18
CA PRO A 49 -19.42 2.64 5.15
C PRO A 49 -20.66 3.43 4.71
N SER A 50 -20.73 4.72 5.05
CA SER A 50 -21.79 5.62 4.60
C SER A 50 -21.76 5.85 3.08
N LEU A 51 -20.56 6.03 2.52
CA LEU A 51 -20.36 6.22 1.09
C LEU A 51 -20.60 4.93 0.31
N SER A 52 -20.18 3.79 0.85
CA SER A 52 -20.48 2.46 0.29
C SER A 52 -22.00 2.27 0.16
N ARG A 53 -22.76 2.54 1.22
CA ARG A 53 -24.23 2.49 1.20
C ARG A 53 -24.84 3.46 0.18
N LEU A 54 -24.34 4.69 0.10
CA LEU A 54 -24.82 5.67 -0.89
C LEU A 54 -24.61 5.19 -2.33
N LEU A 55 -23.45 4.60 -2.63
CA LEU A 55 -23.13 4.11 -3.97
C LEU A 55 -23.86 2.82 -4.35
N GLN A 56 -24.43 2.12 -3.36
CA GLN A 56 -25.27 0.93 -3.56
C GLN A 56 -26.77 1.25 -3.54
N ALA A 57 -27.17 2.50 -3.22
CA ALA A 57 -28.57 2.88 -3.12
C ALA A 57 -29.29 2.89 -4.48
N PRO A 58 -30.62 2.66 -4.51
CA PRO A 58 -31.42 2.85 -5.72
C PRO A 58 -31.21 4.24 -6.31
N GLY A 59 -30.93 4.33 -7.61
CA GLY A 59 -30.65 5.60 -8.28
C GLY A 59 -29.18 6.07 -8.24
N ALA A 60 -28.28 5.36 -7.54
CA ALA A 60 -26.85 5.70 -7.51
C ALA A 60 -26.19 5.70 -8.90
N HIS A 61 -26.75 4.96 -9.86
CA HIS A 61 -26.31 4.98 -11.27
C HIS A 61 -26.39 6.36 -11.94
N ARG A 62 -27.14 7.31 -11.34
CA ARG A 62 -27.24 8.70 -11.81
C ARG A 62 -26.07 9.58 -11.34
N LEU A 63 -25.29 9.10 -10.37
CA LEU A 63 -24.16 9.85 -9.82
C LEU A 63 -22.91 9.64 -10.67
N LYS A 64 -22.34 10.75 -11.17
CA LYS A 64 -21.01 10.72 -11.78
C LYS A 64 -19.94 10.81 -10.70
N VAL A 65 -19.50 9.65 -10.20
CA VAL A 65 -18.43 9.57 -9.22
C VAL A 65 -17.08 9.74 -9.92
N VAL A 66 -16.42 10.89 -9.73
CA VAL A 66 -15.07 11.12 -10.25
C VAL A 66 -14.06 10.35 -9.39
N TRP A 67 -14.07 10.57 -8.08
CA TRP A 67 -13.23 9.90 -7.10
C TRP A 67 -14.01 9.72 -5.79
N ALA A 68 -13.78 8.61 -5.09
CA ALA A 68 -14.46 8.28 -3.84
C ALA A 68 -13.58 7.31 -3.03
N GLY A 69 -13.30 7.65 -1.77
CA GLY A 69 -12.55 6.80 -0.85
C GLY A 69 -11.05 6.76 -1.08
N ILE A 70 -10.36 5.93 -0.29
CA ILE A 70 -8.90 5.85 -0.27
C ILE A 70 -8.45 4.69 -1.15
N ARG A 71 -7.53 4.92 -2.08
CA ARG A 71 -6.97 3.83 -2.86
C ARG A 71 -6.06 3.00 -1.96
N VAL A 72 -6.36 1.72 -1.79
CA VAL A 72 -5.64 0.83 -0.87
C VAL A 72 -4.69 -0.10 -1.60
N PHE A 73 -5.14 -0.68 -2.71
CA PHE A 73 -4.29 -1.54 -3.53
C PHE A 73 -4.29 -1.12 -4.99
N GLU A 74 -3.17 -1.38 -5.65
CA GLU A 74 -3.00 -1.26 -7.09
C GLU A 74 -2.55 -2.60 -7.66
N THR A 75 -3.11 -3.01 -8.79
CA THR A 75 -2.62 -4.20 -9.49
C THR A 75 -1.29 -3.89 -10.15
N ASP A 76 -0.28 -4.70 -9.85
CA ASP A 76 0.94 -4.77 -10.63
C ASP A 76 0.71 -5.72 -11.81
N HIS A 77 0.58 -5.13 -13.00
CA HIS A 77 0.34 -5.87 -14.23
C HIS A 77 1.50 -6.80 -14.62
N GLN A 78 2.73 -6.49 -14.20
CA GLN A 78 3.90 -7.31 -14.54
C GLN A 78 3.93 -8.59 -13.71
N THR A 79 3.63 -8.46 -12.43
CA THR A 79 3.67 -9.61 -11.48
C THR A 79 2.31 -10.26 -11.28
N LYS A 80 1.23 -9.70 -11.88
CA LYS A 80 -0.17 -10.07 -11.61
C LYS A 80 -0.51 -10.10 -10.12
N SER A 81 0.16 -9.26 -9.34
CA SER A 81 0.00 -9.19 -7.88
C SER A 81 -0.63 -7.85 -7.48
N PHE A 82 -0.97 -7.70 -6.20
CA PHE A 82 -1.44 -6.45 -5.64
C PHE A 82 -0.32 -5.75 -4.88
N ARG A 83 -0.26 -4.43 -5.01
CA ARG A 83 0.65 -3.55 -4.28
C ARG A 83 -0.14 -2.67 -3.33
N LEU A 84 0.29 -2.62 -2.07
CA LEU A 84 -0.23 -1.66 -1.10
C LEU A 84 0.23 -0.25 -1.47
N THR A 85 -0.71 0.70 -1.50
CA THR A 85 -0.40 2.11 -1.67
C THR A 85 0.03 2.73 -0.34
N GLN A 86 0.75 3.87 -0.38
CA GLN A 86 1.08 4.60 0.85
C GLN A 86 -0.18 5.12 1.57
N ASP A 87 -1.16 5.63 0.82
CA ASP A 87 -2.42 6.11 1.41
C ASP A 87 -3.21 4.95 2.05
N GLY A 88 -3.17 3.77 1.43
CA GLY A 88 -3.77 2.55 1.95
C GLY A 88 -3.07 2.03 3.20
N LEU A 89 -1.76 2.20 3.28
CA LEU A 89 -0.98 1.78 4.44
C LEU A 89 -1.46 2.46 5.70
N GLU A 90 -1.72 3.78 5.68
CA GLU A 90 -2.17 4.48 6.89
C GLU A 90 -3.48 3.91 7.44
N LEU A 91 -4.41 3.56 6.56
CA LEU A 91 -5.67 2.92 6.94
C LEU A 91 -5.46 1.49 7.44
N LEU A 92 -4.57 0.74 6.81
CA LEU A 92 -4.40 -0.70 7.09
C LEU A 92 -3.37 -1.01 8.17
N LEU A 93 -2.46 -0.09 8.50
CA LEU A 93 -1.35 -0.33 9.41
C LEU A 93 -1.75 -0.94 10.76
N PRO A 94 -2.87 -0.51 11.42
CA PRO A 94 -3.31 -1.12 12.68
C PRO A 94 -3.71 -2.60 12.53
N HIS A 95 -4.04 -3.02 11.31
CA HIS A 95 -4.55 -4.36 11.00
C HIS A 95 -3.47 -5.25 10.37
N ILE A 96 -2.39 -4.68 9.84
CA ILE A 96 -1.27 -5.43 9.26
C ILE A 96 -0.42 -6.03 10.39
N THR A 97 -0.41 -7.36 10.46
CA THR A 97 0.33 -8.14 11.46
C THR A 97 1.41 -9.03 10.85
N ARG A 98 1.45 -9.16 9.52
CA ARG A 98 2.39 -10.00 8.77
C ARG A 98 3.16 -9.16 7.75
N GLN A 99 4.26 -9.71 7.23
CA GLN A 99 5.08 -9.08 6.19
C GLN A 99 5.57 -7.68 6.59
N ARG A 100 5.81 -7.52 7.90
CA ARG A 100 6.41 -6.33 8.52
C ARG A 100 7.89 -6.58 8.74
N ALA A 101 8.71 -5.57 8.48
CA ALA A 101 10.12 -5.61 8.77
C ALA A 101 10.58 -4.29 9.36
N HIS A 102 11.48 -4.37 10.33
CA HIS A 102 12.12 -3.21 10.93
C HIS A 102 13.45 -2.97 10.25
N LEU A 103 13.62 -1.85 9.56
CA LEU A 103 14.87 -1.48 8.90
C LEU A 103 15.55 -0.32 9.62
N PRO A 104 16.89 -0.22 9.52
CA PRO A 104 17.61 0.97 9.93
C PRO A 104 17.01 2.21 9.26
N PHE A 105 17.01 3.32 10.00
CA PHE A 105 16.44 4.57 9.54
C PHE A 105 17.08 5.07 8.25
N GLU A 106 18.41 4.97 8.14
CA GLU A 106 19.16 5.42 6.97
C GLU A 106 18.76 4.65 5.71
N ASP A 107 18.50 3.34 5.82
CA ASP A 107 18.03 2.52 4.71
C ASP A 107 16.62 2.92 4.26
N LEU A 108 15.73 3.25 5.20
CA LEU A 108 14.39 3.77 4.87
C LEU A 108 14.46 5.11 4.16
N VAL A 109 15.33 6.02 4.62
CA VAL A 109 15.57 7.30 3.96
C VAL A 109 16.11 7.07 2.55
N HIS A 110 17.08 6.17 2.38
CA HIS A 110 17.65 5.85 1.09
C HIS A 110 16.61 5.30 0.08
N LEU A 111 15.68 4.47 0.56
CA LEU A 111 14.54 4.00 -0.24
C LEU A 111 13.60 5.15 -0.67
N LEU A 112 13.41 6.15 0.18
CA LEU A 112 12.55 7.30 -0.10
C LEU A 112 13.20 8.37 -0.97
N GLU A 113 14.53 8.41 -1.07
CA GLU A 113 15.25 9.34 -1.95
C GLU A 113 15.06 9.02 -3.44
N ASN A 114 14.80 7.75 -3.76
CA ASN A 114 14.59 7.27 -5.13
C ASN A 114 13.19 6.65 -5.29
N PRO A 115 12.11 7.42 -5.06
CA PRO A 115 10.77 6.86 -5.08
C PRO A 115 10.40 6.37 -6.48
N CYS A 116 9.64 5.28 -6.55
CA CYS A 116 9.25 4.56 -7.76
C CYS A 116 10.38 3.86 -8.53
N HIS A 117 11.61 3.84 -8.00
CA HIS A 117 12.72 3.08 -8.56
C HIS A 117 13.11 1.95 -7.59
N PRO A 118 13.37 0.73 -8.09
CA PRO A 118 13.90 -0.33 -7.24
C PRO A 118 15.30 0.01 -6.73
N THR A 119 15.49 -0.06 -5.41
CA THR A 119 16.81 0.02 -4.79
C THR A 119 17.36 -1.39 -4.66
N PRO A 120 18.48 -1.73 -5.34
CA PRO A 120 19.08 -3.05 -5.24
C PRO A 120 19.51 -3.35 -3.80
N MET A 121 19.37 -4.61 -3.37
CA MET A 121 19.73 -5.02 -2.01
C MET A 121 21.17 -4.67 -1.64
N SER A 122 22.10 -4.68 -2.59
CA SER A 122 23.51 -4.33 -2.38
C SER A 122 23.76 -2.87 -1.97
N TYR A 123 22.77 -1.99 -2.15
CA TYR A 123 22.85 -0.57 -1.78
C TYR A 123 22.35 -0.31 -0.36
N LEU A 124 21.77 -1.32 0.30
CA LEU A 124 21.31 -1.24 1.67
C LEU A 124 22.39 -1.77 2.63
N SER A 125 22.29 -1.39 3.90
CA SER A 125 23.16 -1.91 4.96
C SER A 125 23.10 -3.44 5.06
N ALA A 126 24.16 -4.08 5.56
CA ALA A 126 24.18 -5.53 5.78
C ALA A 126 23.05 -5.99 6.72
N GLU A 127 22.67 -5.15 7.68
CA GLU A 127 21.54 -5.42 8.57
C GLU A 127 20.21 -5.40 7.81
N ALA A 128 19.97 -4.37 6.99
CA ALA A 128 18.78 -4.30 6.16
C ALA A 128 18.69 -5.45 5.15
N GLN A 129 19.82 -5.86 4.56
CA GLN A 129 19.87 -7.02 3.66
C GLN A 129 19.46 -8.32 4.37
N ARG A 130 19.97 -8.56 5.57
CA ARG A 130 19.61 -9.74 6.38
C ARG A 130 18.13 -9.75 6.73
N ILE A 131 17.59 -8.62 7.18
CA ILE A 131 16.18 -8.49 7.53
C ILE A 131 15.31 -8.64 6.28
N ALA A 132 15.68 -7.98 5.19
CA ALA A 132 14.97 -8.06 3.92
C ALA A 132 14.95 -9.48 3.37
N ALA A 133 16.00 -10.29 3.60
CA ALA A 133 16.05 -11.68 3.14
C ALA A 133 14.89 -12.54 3.70
N GLU A 134 14.48 -12.30 4.94
CA GLU A 134 13.39 -13.03 5.61
C GLU A 134 11.99 -12.60 5.16
N ILE A 135 11.87 -11.40 4.56
CA ILE A 135 10.58 -10.89 4.06
C ILE A 135 10.12 -11.73 2.85
N PRO A 136 8.85 -12.18 2.80
CA PRO A 136 8.30 -12.79 1.60
C PRO A 136 8.38 -11.87 0.37
N MET A 137 8.33 -12.48 -0.82
CA MET A 137 8.23 -11.72 -2.08
C MET A 137 6.91 -10.95 -2.17
N GLY A 138 6.94 -9.79 -2.83
CA GLY A 138 5.75 -8.96 -3.03
C GLY A 138 5.67 -7.81 -2.03
N THR A 139 4.46 -7.42 -1.66
CA THR A 139 4.25 -6.25 -0.79
C THR A 139 4.75 -6.52 0.61
N CYS A 140 5.42 -5.54 1.20
CA CYS A 140 5.79 -5.54 2.59
C CYS A 140 5.60 -4.15 3.21
N VAL A 141 5.56 -4.13 4.55
CA VAL A 141 5.52 -2.89 5.33
C VAL A 141 6.84 -2.75 6.06
N LEU A 142 7.54 -1.66 5.77
CA LEU A 142 8.82 -1.34 6.37
C LEU A 142 8.62 -0.31 7.47
N LEU A 143 9.16 -0.59 8.65
CA LEU A 143 9.10 0.26 9.83
C LEU A 143 10.53 0.63 10.25
N PRO A 144 10.77 1.82 10.80
CA PRO A 144 12.06 2.12 11.41
C PRO A 144 12.28 1.23 12.63
N ILE A 145 13.52 0.78 12.86
CA ILE A 145 13.89 0.14 14.12
C ILE A 145 13.54 1.09 15.28
N GLY A 146 12.75 0.61 16.24
CA GLY A 146 12.21 1.44 17.34
C GLY A 146 10.85 2.07 17.07
N ALA A 147 10.18 1.74 15.96
CA ALA A 147 8.84 2.24 15.59
C ALA A 147 7.79 2.12 16.71
N GLU A 148 7.89 1.10 17.56
CA GLU A 148 6.97 0.86 18.69
C GLU A 148 6.92 2.04 19.68
N LYS A 149 7.98 2.85 19.73
CA LYS A 149 8.11 4.02 20.60
C LYS A 149 7.67 5.33 19.92
N MET A 150 7.39 5.29 18.62
CA MET A 150 7.03 6.48 17.83
C MET A 150 5.53 6.76 17.92
N ASN A 151 5.17 8.04 18.08
CA ASN A 151 3.78 8.48 18.03
C ASN A 151 3.63 9.73 17.13
N PRO A 152 3.03 9.62 15.94
CA PRO A 152 2.43 8.42 15.34
C PRO A 152 3.50 7.44 14.82
N VAL A 153 3.14 6.15 14.72
CA VAL A 153 3.95 5.16 14.02
C VAL A 153 4.01 5.53 12.54
N VAL A 154 5.23 5.64 11.99
CA VAL A 154 5.46 5.93 10.58
C VAL A 154 5.99 4.67 9.91
N ALA A 155 5.31 4.22 8.86
CA ALA A 155 5.67 3.04 8.10
C ALA A 155 5.67 3.35 6.59
N VAL A 156 6.36 2.51 5.82
CA VAL A 156 6.52 2.66 4.37
C VAL A 156 6.02 1.39 3.70
N ALA A 157 5.09 1.51 2.74
CA ALA A 157 4.69 0.38 1.91
C ALA A 157 5.76 0.17 0.83
N ALA A 158 6.25 -1.06 0.70
CA ALA A 158 7.27 -1.39 -0.29
C ALA A 158 6.94 -2.70 -0.99
N GLN A 159 7.70 -3.00 -2.04
CA GLN A 159 7.64 -4.26 -2.75
C GLN A 159 9.04 -4.87 -2.79
N LYS A 160 9.16 -6.12 -2.32
CA LYS A 160 10.37 -6.93 -2.48
C LYS A 160 10.35 -7.66 -3.82
N LEU A 161 11.41 -7.45 -4.59
CA LEU A 161 11.61 -7.99 -5.94
C LEU A 161 12.72 -9.05 -5.92
N MET A 162 12.64 -10.03 -6.83
CA MET A 162 13.56 -11.17 -6.85
C MET A 162 14.71 -11.00 -7.86
N SER A 163 14.49 -10.33 -9.00
CA SER A 163 15.46 -10.30 -10.10
C SER A 163 15.50 -8.92 -10.79
N PRO A 164 16.53 -8.08 -10.49
CA PRO A 164 17.50 -8.25 -9.41
C PRO A 164 16.83 -8.13 -8.02
N PRO A 165 17.42 -8.69 -6.96
CA PRO A 165 16.94 -8.51 -5.59
C PRO A 165 16.91 -7.01 -5.23
N ALA A 166 15.73 -6.49 -4.95
CA ALA A 166 15.53 -5.06 -4.70
C ALA A 166 14.31 -4.80 -3.82
N LEU A 167 14.30 -3.63 -3.17
CA LEU A 167 13.12 -3.07 -2.50
C LEU A 167 12.69 -1.84 -3.28
N ALA A 168 11.41 -1.74 -3.58
CA ALA A 168 10.85 -0.62 -4.33
C ALA A 168 9.72 0.03 -3.54
N VAL A 169 9.82 1.34 -3.33
CA VAL A 169 8.74 2.15 -2.76
C VAL A 169 7.98 2.80 -3.92
N HIS A 170 6.68 2.56 -4.00
CA HIS A 170 5.86 3.09 -5.09
C HIS A 170 4.92 4.19 -4.61
N PHE A 171 4.86 5.25 -5.39
CA PHE A 171 3.87 6.33 -5.26
C PHE A 171 3.09 6.44 -6.56
N ALA A 172 1.79 6.71 -6.46
CA ALA A 172 0.94 6.82 -7.63
C ALA A 172 1.39 7.98 -8.52
N LYS A 173 1.80 7.67 -9.75
CA LYS A 173 2.08 8.67 -10.78
C LYS A 173 0.77 9.01 -11.50
N SER A 174 0.39 10.28 -11.51
CA SER A 174 -0.72 10.78 -12.33
C SER A 174 -0.22 11.84 -13.30
N ARG A 175 -0.67 11.78 -14.56
CA ARG A 175 -0.37 12.81 -15.58
C ARG A 175 -0.73 14.19 -15.04
N GLY A 176 0.19 15.15 -15.19
CA GLY A 176 0.03 16.52 -14.66
C GLY A 176 0.41 16.68 -13.17
N ARG A 177 0.91 15.63 -12.51
CA ARG A 177 1.48 15.70 -11.14
C ARG A 177 2.80 14.94 -11.06
N GLU A 178 3.71 15.24 -11.98
CA GLU A 178 4.98 14.52 -12.14
C GLU A 178 5.90 14.66 -10.91
N HIS A 179 5.78 15.76 -10.16
CA HIS A 179 6.51 15.98 -8.92
C HIS A 179 5.84 15.39 -7.66
N ALA A 180 4.60 14.91 -7.76
CA ALA A 180 3.86 14.40 -6.59
C ALA A 180 4.52 13.20 -5.90
N PRO A 181 5.12 12.22 -6.63
CA PRO A 181 5.85 11.12 -5.99
C PRO A 181 7.01 11.60 -5.12
N LYS A 182 7.80 12.56 -5.62
CA LYS A 182 8.94 13.11 -4.89
C LYS A 182 8.46 13.90 -3.67
N ALA A 183 7.46 14.77 -3.84
CA ALA A 183 6.88 15.52 -2.73
C ALA A 183 6.28 14.61 -1.64
N ALA A 184 5.60 13.52 -2.02
CA ALA A 184 5.05 12.55 -1.08
C ALA A 184 6.16 11.79 -0.34
N ALA A 185 7.23 11.41 -1.03
CA ALA A 185 8.39 10.76 -0.42
C ALA A 185 9.11 11.71 0.57
N GLU A 186 9.33 12.97 0.20
CA GLU A 186 9.91 13.99 1.08
C GLU A 186 9.04 14.26 2.32
N MET A 187 7.71 14.28 2.15
CA MET A 187 6.78 14.40 3.28
C MET A 187 6.90 13.21 4.23
N LEU A 188 7.02 11.99 3.70
CA LEU A 188 7.17 10.78 4.50
C LEU A 188 8.52 10.73 5.21
N LYS A 189 9.60 11.12 4.52
CA LYS A 189 10.94 11.32 5.10
C LYS A 189 10.91 12.31 6.26
N SER A 190 10.29 13.48 6.05
CA SER A 190 10.12 14.50 7.09
C SER A 190 9.27 14.03 8.28
N ARG A 191 8.38 13.05 8.09
CA ARG A 191 7.61 12.43 9.19
C ARG A 191 8.46 11.44 9.96
N LEU A 192 9.23 10.60 9.26
CA LEU A 192 10.18 9.66 9.89
C LEU A 192 11.20 10.42 10.75
N GLU A 193 11.79 11.50 10.22
CA GLU A 193 12.75 12.34 10.93
C GLU A 193 12.17 13.00 12.18
N ARG A 194 10.91 13.47 12.11
CA ARG A 194 10.25 14.12 13.25
C ARG A 194 9.90 13.14 14.35
N ALA A 195 9.51 11.92 14.01
CA ALA A 195 9.05 10.94 14.98
C ALA A 195 10.21 10.22 15.72
N LEU A 196 11.46 10.46 15.31
CA LEU A 196 12.68 10.01 15.99
C LEU A 196 13.23 11.03 17.01
N ARG A 197 12.71 12.26 17.02
CA ARG A 197 13.06 13.31 17.98
C ARG A 197 12.14 13.26 19.19
#